data_AF-A0A7K0P4H6-F1
#
_entry.id   AF-A0A7K0P4H6-F1
#
_cell.length_a   1.000
_cell.length_b   1.000
_cell.length_c   1.000
_cell.angle_alpha   90.00
_cell.angle_beta   90.00
_cell.angle_gamma   90.00
#
_symmetry.space_group_name_H-M   'P 1'
#
loop_
_entity.id
_entity.type
_entity.pdbx_description
1 polymer ?
#
loop_
_entity_poly.entity_id
_entity_poly.type
_entity_poly.pdbx_seq_one_letter_code
_entity_poly.pdbx_strand_id
1 'polypeptide(L)'
;MTTTETAQERAERFERDAMPFMDQLYGAAMRMTKNPTDAEDLVQETYLKAFGAFDSFTEGTNLKAWLFRILTNTYINIYRKKQRQPYQSTTDELTDGQLHEAESHTPRGLRSAETEALDRLADSDVVEALAAIPEDFRLAVYLADVEGFPYKEIAEIMGTPVGTVMSRLHRGRKLLRESLAGYAIERGFLAAPLDEEEGA
;
A
#
# COMPACT_ATOMS: atom_id res chain seq x y z
N MET A 1 45.17 -3.36 34.63
CA MET A 1 45.40 -4.63 33.91
C MET A 1 44.04 -5.10 33.44
N THR A 2 43.58 -4.62 32.29
CA THR A 2 42.26 -4.93 31.73
C THR A 2 42.33 -6.30 31.10
N THR A 3 41.97 -7.34 31.85
CA THR A 3 41.83 -8.70 31.34
C THR A 3 40.76 -8.66 30.25
N THR A 4 41.15 -8.90 29.00
CA THR A 4 40.21 -8.94 27.87
C THR A 4 39.43 -10.24 27.95
N GLU A 5 38.25 -10.17 28.59
CA GLU A 5 37.31 -11.28 28.68
C GLU A 5 36.90 -11.77 27.28
N THR A 6 36.99 -13.07 27.05
CA THR A 6 36.54 -13.69 25.80
C THR A 6 35.02 -13.63 25.67
N ALA A 7 34.49 -13.76 24.45
CA ALA A 7 33.04 -13.75 24.24
C ALA A 7 32.31 -14.88 25.00
N GLN A 8 32.97 -16.02 25.18
CA GLN A 8 32.42 -17.17 25.88
C GLN A 8 32.37 -16.94 27.40
N GLU A 9 33.48 -16.50 28.00
CA GLU A 9 33.52 -16.16 29.44
C GLU A 9 32.47 -15.10 29.81
N ARG A 10 32.27 -14.13 28.90
CA ARG A 10 31.24 -13.10 29.05
C ARG A 10 29.82 -13.65 29.00
N ALA A 11 29.57 -14.60 28.12
CA ALA A 11 28.25 -15.23 28.01
C ALA A 11 27.94 -16.03 29.28
N GLU A 12 28.93 -16.78 29.79
CA GLU A 12 28.83 -17.53 31.04
C GLU A 12 28.63 -16.57 32.23
N ARG A 13 29.32 -15.43 32.27
CA ARG A 13 29.10 -14.38 33.27
C ARG A 13 27.69 -13.82 33.21
N PHE A 14 27.20 -13.48 32.02
CA PHE A 14 25.85 -12.96 31.83
C PHE A 14 24.81 -13.97 32.31
N GLU A 15 24.93 -15.23 31.91
CA GLU A 15 24.00 -16.28 32.30
C GLU A 15 23.94 -16.43 33.83
N ARG A 16 25.11 -16.55 34.47
CA ARG A 16 25.21 -16.69 35.93
C ARG A 16 24.57 -15.50 36.68
N ASP A 17 24.83 -14.28 36.22
CA ASP A 17 24.46 -13.08 36.98
C ASP A 17 23.04 -12.60 36.63
N ALA A 18 22.58 -12.77 35.39
CA ALA A 18 21.29 -12.27 34.91
C ALA A 18 20.14 -13.28 35.07
N MET A 19 20.36 -14.58 34.81
CA MET A 19 19.29 -15.60 34.85
C MET A 19 18.53 -15.68 36.18
N PRO A 20 19.15 -15.46 37.37
CA PRO A 20 18.41 -15.45 38.64
C PRO A 20 17.28 -14.41 38.72
N PHE A 21 17.27 -13.39 37.83
CA PHE A 21 16.23 -12.37 37.79
C PHE A 21 15.08 -12.71 36.84
N MET A 22 15.14 -13.82 36.09
CA MET A 22 14.16 -14.19 35.06
C MET A 22 12.71 -14.20 35.59
N ASP A 23 12.44 -14.89 36.69
CA ASP A 23 11.10 -14.94 37.28
C ASP A 23 10.58 -13.57 37.73
N GLN A 24 11.49 -12.70 38.21
CA GLN A 24 11.13 -11.35 38.65
C GLN A 24 10.83 -10.45 37.45
N LEU A 25 11.61 -10.55 36.37
CA LEU A 25 11.38 -9.84 35.11
C LEU A 25 10.08 -10.32 34.45
N TYR A 26 9.82 -11.63 34.47
CA TYR A 26 8.56 -12.21 33.97
C TYR A 26 7.34 -11.73 34.78
N GLY A 27 7.42 -11.74 36.11
CA GLY A 27 6.36 -11.20 36.95
C GLY A 27 6.08 -9.71 36.71
N ALA A 28 7.12 -8.93 36.39
CA ALA A 28 6.97 -7.53 36.00
C ALA A 28 6.34 -7.40 34.60
N ALA A 29 6.83 -8.16 33.62
CA ALA A 29 6.31 -8.21 32.25
C ALA A 29 4.81 -8.57 32.25
N MET A 30 4.41 -9.56 33.02
CA MET A 30 3.00 -9.96 33.19
C MET A 30 2.11 -8.83 33.68
N ARG A 31 2.59 -7.99 34.62
CA ARG A 31 1.84 -6.82 35.09
C ARG A 31 1.71 -5.73 34.04
N MET A 32 2.68 -5.65 33.13
CA MET A 32 2.71 -4.65 32.05
C MET A 32 1.86 -5.08 30.85
N THR A 33 1.99 -6.33 30.39
CA THR A 33 1.32 -6.84 29.18
C THR A 33 -0.06 -7.42 29.47
N LYS A 34 -0.29 -7.98 30.67
CA LYS A 34 -1.50 -8.72 31.05
C LYS A 34 -1.82 -9.93 30.14
N ASN A 35 -0.83 -10.40 29.38
CA ASN A 35 -0.93 -11.55 28.49
C ASN A 35 0.35 -12.40 28.66
N PRO A 36 0.23 -13.72 28.92
CA PRO A 36 1.37 -14.61 29.10
C PRO A 36 2.35 -14.63 27.92
N THR A 37 1.84 -14.76 26.70
CA THR A 37 2.66 -14.81 25.48
C THR A 37 3.39 -13.50 25.25
N ASP A 38 2.69 -12.36 25.37
CA ASP A 38 3.34 -11.05 25.25
C ASP A 38 4.38 -10.81 26.37
N ALA A 39 4.16 -11.38 27.56
CA ALA A 39 5.11 -11.28 28.66
C ALA A 39 6.38 -12.10 28.40
N GLU A 40 6.23 -13.33 27.90
CA GLU A 40 7.34 -14.19 27.49
C GLU A 40 8.18 -13.50 26.40
N ASP A 41 7.53 -12.98 25.36
CA ASP A 41 8.18 -12.26 24.26
C ASP A 41 8.93 -11.02 24.76
N LEU A 42 8.31 -10.24 25.65
CA LEU A 42 8.93 -9.06 26.25
C LEU A 42 10.19 -9.42 27.07
N VAL A 43 10.14 -10.52 27.83
CA VAL A 43 11.29 -10.99 28.60
C VAL A 43 12.39 -11.47 27.67
N GLN A 44 12.08 -12.27 26.64
CA GLN A 44 13.05 -12.74 25.67
C GLN A 44 13.77 -11.58 24.97
N GLU A 45 13.02 -10.62 24.44
CA GLU A 45 13.57 -9.42 23.79
C GLU A 45 14.42 -8.58 24.75
N THR A 46 14.05 -8.54 26.04
CA THR A 46 14.83 -7.87 27.08
C THR A 46 16.18 -8.54 27.30
N TYR A 47 16.21 -9.88 27.42
CA TYR A 47 17.45 -10.62 27.58
C TYR A 47 18.33 -10.55 26.33
N LEU A 48 17.74 -10.57 25.13
CA LEU A 48 18.48 -10.38 23.88
C LEU A 48 19.19 -9.03 23.83
N LYS A 49 18.49 -7.95 24.18
CA LYS A 49 19.06 -6.59 24.26
C LYS A 49 20.07 -6.45 25.39
N ALA A 50 19.79 -7.05 26.54
CA ALA A 50 20.70 -7.04 27.67
C ALA A 50 22.01 -7.75 27.34
N PHE A 51 21.95 -8.93 26.72
CA PHE A 51 23.12 -9.67 26.28
C PHE A 51 23.97 -8.85 25.29
N GLY A 52 23.33 -8.26 24.27
CA GLY A 52 24.03 -7.42 23.28
C GLY A 52 24.63 -6.14 23.86
N ALA A 53 24.09 -5.63 24.99
CA ALA A 53 24.59 -4.43 25.65
C ALA A 53 25.45 -4.74 26.90
N PHE A 54 25.72 -6.00 27.20
CA PHE A 54 26.34 -6.39 28.46
C PHE A 54 27.76 -5.87 28.63
N ASP A 55 28.48 -5.63 27.54
CA ASP A 55 29.82 -5.01 27.53
C ASP A 55 29.81 -3.60 28.14
N SER A 56 28.68 -2.90 28.05
CA SER A 56 28.51 -1.55 28.60
C SER A 56 28.10 -1.56 30.08
N PHE A 57 27.78 -2.72 30.64
CA PHE A 57 27.40 -2.84 32.04
C PHE A 57 28.64 -2.77 32.93
N THR A 58 28.60 -1.88 33.93
CA THR A 58 29.68 -1.74 34.91
C THR A 58 29.44 -2.70 36.08
N GLU A 59 30.36 -3.64 36.27
CA GLU A 59 30.33 -4.58 37.38
C GLU A 59 30.31 -3.87 38.74
N GLY A 60 29.59 -4.44 39.72
CA GLY A 60 29.37 -3.82 41.04
C GLY A 60 28.22 -2.80 41.09
N THR A 61 27.64 -2.43 39.95
CA THR A 61 26.39 -1.65 39.90
C THR A 61 25.15 -2.56 39.98
N ASN A 62 23.97 -1.98 40.16
CA ASN A 62 22.74 -2.74 40.35
C ASN A 62 22.23 -3.36 39.03
N LEU A 63 22.66 -4.60 38.76
CA LEU A 63 22.26 -5.37 37.57
C LEU A 63 20.74 -5.51 37.45
N LYS A 64 20.04 -5.75 38.57
CA LYS A 64 18.58 -5.83 38.59
C LYS A 64 17.95 -4.54 38.08
N ALA A 65 18.36 -3.39 38.60
CA ALA A 65 17.84 -2.10 38.13
C ALA A 65 18.15 -1.85 36.64
N TRP A 66 19.33 -2.27 36.18
CA TRP A 66 19.71 -2.17 34.78
C TRP A 66 18.83 -3.04 33.87
N LEU A 67 18.57 -4.30 34.24
CA LEU A 67 17.66 -5.20 33.52
C LEU A 67 16.22 -4.66 33.49
N PHE A 68 15.71 -4.17 34.63
CA PHE A 68 14.38 -3.55 34.69
C PHE A 68 14.26 -2.30 33.82
N ARG A 69 15.36 -1.53 33.66
CA ARG A 69 15.40 -0.39 32.75
C ARG A 69 15.28 -0.83 31.28
N ILE A 70 15.97 -1.91 30.89
CA ILE A 70 15.88 -2.48 29.54
C ILE A 70 14.47 -3.02 29.29
N LEU A 71 13.89 -3.76 30.26
CA LEU A 71 12.51 -4.27 30.19
C LEU A 71 11.52 -3.12 29.93
N THR A 72 11.59 -2.07 30.75
CA THR A 72 10.66 -0.94 30.68
C THR A 72 10.78 -0.20 29.35
N ASN A 73 12.01 0.05 28.88
CA ASN A 73 12.24 0.70 27.59
C ASN A 73 11.75 -0.16 26.41
N THR A 74 11.97 -1.48 26.49
CA THR A 74 11.52 -2.43 25.47
C THR A 74 9.99 -2.44 25.39
N TYR A 75 9.31 -2.50 26.53
CA TYR A 75 7.85 -2.41 26.59
C TYR A 75 7.33 -1.10 26.00
N ILE A 76 7.91 0.05 26.38
CA ILE A 76 7.49 1.37 25.84
C ILE A 76 7.66 1.41 24.31
N ASN A 77 8.74 0.85 23.78
CA ASN A 77 8.99 0.81 22.34
C ASN A 77 7.98 -0.09 21.61
N ILE A 78 7.69 -1.28 22.15
CA ILE A 78 6.66 -2.18 21.61
C ILE A 78 5.29 -1.49 21.63
N TYR A 79 4.93 -0.86 22.75
CA TYR A 79 3.68 -0.13 22.90
C TYR A 79 3.54 1.01 21.89
N ARG A 80 4.58 1.83 21.71
CA ARG A 80 4.61 2.91 20.70
C ARG A 80 4.54 2.37 19.27
N LYS A 81 5.17 1.23 18.99
CA LYS A 81 5.09 0.57 17.68
C LYS A 81 3.67 0.10 17.41
N LYS A 82 3.01 -0.54 18.40
CA LYS A 82 1.62 -1.00 18.30
C LYS A 82 0.63 0.14 18.08
N GLN A 83 0.82 1.30 18.71
CA GLN A 83 0.00 2.49 18.46
C GLN A 83 0.12 3.06 17.04
N ARG A 84 1.23 2.80 16.34
CA ARG A 84 1.47 3.27 14.97
C ARG A 84 1.09 2.25 13.91
N GLN A 85 0.74 1.03 14.31
CA GLN A 85 0.31 -0.01 13.40
C GLN A 85 -1.21 0.09 13.20
N PRO A 86 -1.71 -0.22 12.00
CA PRO A 86 -3.15 -0.40 11.79
C PRO A 86 -3.70 -1.39 12.80
N TYR A 87 -4.86 -1.09 13.36
CA TYR A 87 -5.52 -1.99 14.29
C TYR A 87 -5.88 -3.29 13.55
N GLN A 88 -5.33 -4.41 14.02
CA GLN A 88 -5.64 -5.73 13.51
C GLN A 88 -6.59 -6.40 14.49
N SER A 89 -7.83 -6.63 14.08
CA SER A 89 -8.79 -7.45 14.84
C SER A 89 -8.55 -8.91 14.51
N THR A 90 -8.37 -9.75 15.52
CA THR A 90 -8.36 -11.21 15.38
C THR A 90 -9.81 -11.69 15.30
N THR A 91 -10.41 -11.53 14.13
CA THR A 91 -11.70 -12.16 13.83
C THR A 91 -11.43 -13.27 12.82
N ASP A 92 -11.82 -14.51 13.15
CA ASP A 92 -11.57 -15.69 12.32
C ASP A 92 -12.26 -15.59 10.95
N GLU A 93 -13.37 -14.84 10.87
CA GLU A 93 -14.13 -14.60 9.63
C GLU A 93 -14.53 -13.13 9.52
N LEU A 94 -14.32 -12.55 8.33
CA LEU A 94 -14.83 -11.21 8.02
C LEU A 94 -16.33 -11.31 7.73
N THR A 95 -17.12 -10.44 8.33
CA THR A 95 -18.55 -10.35 8.05
C THR A 95 -18.80 -9.61 6.74
N ASP A 96 -19.90 -9.93 6.04
CA ASP A 96 -20.31 -9.24 4.82
C ASP A 96 -20.42 -7.71 5.01
N GLY A 97 -20.84 -7.25 6.20
CA GLY A 97 -20.89 -5.83 6.53
C GLY A 97 -19.51 -5.16 6.57
N GLN A 98 -18.51 -5.84 7.14
CA GLN A 98 -17.13 -5.34 7.18
C GLN A 98 -16.50 -5.31 5.78
N LEU A 99 -16.80 -6.30 4.94
CA LEU A 99 -16.36 -6.32 3.55
C LEU A 99 -16.97 -5.17 2.76
N HIS A 100 -18.28 -4.94 2.92
CA HIS A 100 -18.97 -3.84 2.24
C HIS A 100 -18.41 -2.46 2.66
N GLU A 101 -18.19 -2.24 3.96
CA GLU A 101 -17.60 -1.00 4.46
C GLU A 101 -16.18 -0.78 3.92
N ALA A 102 -15.34 -1.83 3.95
CA ALA A 102 -13.98 -1.74 3.43
C ALA A 102 -13.95 -1.44 1.93
N GLU A 103 -14.79 -2.12 1.14
CA GLU A 103 -14.82 -1.94 -0.31
C GLU A 103 -15.46 -0.61 -0.74
N SER A 104 -16.34 -0.02 0.06
CA SER A 104 -16.94 1.30 -0.21
C SER A 104 -15.90 2.43 -0.34
N HIS A 105 -14.71 2.23 0.23
CA HIS A 105 -13.58 3.16 0.14
C HIS A 105 -12.57 2.79 -0.96
N THR A 106 -12.82 1.75 -1.74
CA THR A 106 -11.96 1.35 -2.86
C THR A 106 -12.51 1.90 -4.18
N PRO A 107 -11.65 2.28 -5.15
CA PRO A 107 -12.10 2.83 -6.43
C PRO A 107 -12.99 1.89 -7.25
N ARG A 108 -12.88 0.57 -7.01
CA ARG A 108 -13.63 -0.45 -7.74
C ARG A 108 -14.87 -0.91 -6.97
N GLY A 109 -14.83 -0.92 -5.63
CA GLY A 109 -15.90 -1.38 -4.76
C GLY A 109 -16.33 -2.83 -4.99
N LEU A 110 -17.38 -3.24 -4.28
CA LEU A 110 -18.06 -4.51 -4.51
C LEU A 110 -18.87 -4.38 -5.80
N ARG A 111 -18.42 -5.04 -6.87
CA ARG A 111 -19.12 -5.03 -8.16
C ARG A 111 -19.95 -6.30 -8.31
N SER A 112 -21.17 -6.15 -8.81
CA SER A 112 -21.99 -7.30 -9.17
C SER A 112 -21.46 -7.94 -10.46
N ALA A 113 -21.75 -9.24 -10.63
CA ALA A 113 -21.44 -9.93 -11.88
C ALA A 113 -22.16 -9.30 -13.10
N GLU A 114 -23.34 -8.70 -12.89
CA GLU A 114 -24.05 -7.94 -13.91
C GLU A 114 -23.27 -6.69 -14.31
N THR A 115 -22.82 -5.89 -13.35
CA THR A 115 -22.03 -4.69 -13.63
C THR A 115 -20.72 -5.04 -14.35
N GLU A 116 -20.04 -6.12 -13.97
CA GLU A 116 -18.86 -6.58 -14.71
C GLU A 116 -19.19 -7.07 -16.12
N ALA A 117 -20.36 -7.68 -16.33
CA ALA A 117 -20.80 -8.10 -17.66
C ALA A 117 -21.14 -6.89 -18.55
N LEU A 118 -21.78 -5.87 -18.00
CA LEU A 118 -22.10 -4.62 -18.70
C LEU A 118 -20.83 -3.86 -19.11
N ASP A 119 -19.80 -3.81 -18.26
CA ASP A 119 -18.50 -3.21 -18.60
C ASP A 119 -17.79 -3.91 -19.76
N ARG A 120 -18.04 -5.21 -19.95
CA ARG A 120 -17.45 -6.00 -21.04
C ARG A 120 -18.19 -5.81 -22.35
N LEU A 121 -19.44 -5.34 -22.32
CA LEU A 121 -20.12 -4.88 -23.51
C LEU A 121 -19.45 -3.57 -23.92
N ALA A 122 -18.68 -3.61 -25.01
CA ALA A 122 -18.08 -2.41 -25.55
C ALA A 122 -19.19 -1.38 -25.80
N ASP A 123 -18.93 -0.14 -25.41
CA ASP A 123 -19.87 0.95 -25.63
C ASP A 123 -20.12 1.09 -27.12
N SER A 124 -21.33 0.69 -27.56
CA SER A 124 -21.66 0.56 -28.99
C SER A 124 -21.36 1.85 -29.74
N ASP A 125 -21.62 2.98 -29.09
CA ASP A 125 -21.47 4.31 -29.66
C ASP A 125 -19.99 4.66 -29.89
N VAL A 126 -19.09 4.24 -29.00
CA VAL A 126 -17.64 4.46 -29.13
C VAL A 126 -17.05 3.56 -30.22
N VAL A 127 -17.47 2.30 -30.27
CA VAL A 127 -17.02 1.35 -31.30
C VAL A 127 -17.48 1.80 -32.68
N GLU A 128 -18.74 2.21 -32.81
CA GLU A 128 -19.30 2.72 -34.07
C GLU A 128 -18.62 4.02 -34.51
N ALA A 129 -18.40 4.96 -33.60
CA ALA A 129 -17.69 6.21 -33.90
C ALA A 129 -16.25 5.96 -34.37
N LEU A 130 -15.52 5.04 -33.73
CA LEU A 130 -14.19 4.64 -34.18
C LEU A 130 -14.24 3.98 -35.57
N ALA A 131 -15.21 3.10 -35.82
CA ALA A 131 -15.37 2.42 -37.11
C ALA A 131 -15.72 3.38 -38.25
N ALA A 132 -16.46 4.46 -37.98
CA ALA A 132 -16.83 5.47 -38.98
C ALA A 132 -15.66 6.32 -39.48
N ILE A 133 -14.56 6.40 -38.72
CA ILE A 133 -13.37 7.17 -39.09
C ILE A 133 -12.52 6.40 -40.11
N PRO A 134 -11.91 7.08 -41.11
CA PRO A 134 -10.95 6.46 -42.01
C PRO A 134 -9.84 5.70 -41.28
N GLU A 135 -9.48 4.53 -41.80
CA GLU A 135 -8.59 3.55 -41.15
C GLU A 135 -7.26 4.17 -40.67
N ASP A 136 -6.61 4.99 -41.51
CA ASP A 136 -5.37 5.70 -41.18
C ASP A 136 -5.46 6.56 -39.92
N PHE A 137 -6.60 7.21 -39.69
CA PHE A 137 -6.83 8.05 -38.52
C PHE A 137 -7.25 7.21 -37.33
N ARG A 138 -8.10 6.20 -37.54
CA ARG A 138 -8.56 5.26 -36.52
C ARG A 138 -7.39 4.51 -35.89
N LEU A 139 -6.50 3.96 -36.70
CA LEU A 139 -5.35 3.18 -36.24
C LEU A 139 -4.37 4.05 -35.43
N ALA A 140 -4.13 5.27 -35.90
CA ALA A 140 -3.30 6.22 -35.16
C ALA A 140 -3.90 6.53 -33.77
N VAL A 141 -5.20 6.84 -33.71
CA VAL A 141 -5.91 7.13 -32.45
C VAL A 141 -5.95 5.91 -31.53
N TYR A 142 -6.24 4.72 -32.05
CA TYR A 142 -6.25 3.48 -31.27
C TYR A 142 -4.89 3.22 -30.60
N LEU A 143 -3.81 3.28 -31.38
CA LEU A 143 -2.46 3.03 -30.87
C LEU A 143 -2.02 4.07 -29.83
N ALA A 144 -2.46 5.32 -29.94
CA ALA A 144 -2.07 6.37 -29.01
C ALA A 144 -2.97 6.47 -27.76
N ASP A 145 -4.29 6.49 -27.96
CA ASP A 145 -5.27 6.84 -26.92
C ASP A 145 -5.85 5.61 -26.22
N VAL A 146 -5.78 4.42 -26.84
CA VAL A 146 -6.23 3.14 -26.24
C VAL A 146 -5.03 2.31 -25.76
N GLU A 147 -4.08 2.02 -26.65
CA GLU A 147 -2.89 1.21 -26.32
C GLU A 147 -1.80 2.01 -25.60
N GLY A 148 -1.76 3.34 -25.75
CA GLY A 148 -0.81 4.20 -25.03
C GLY A 148 0.61 4.23 -25.61
N PHE A 149 0.81 3.82 -26.87
CA PHE A 149 2.15 3.82 -27.47
C PHE A 149 2.71 5.25 -27.67
N PRO A 150 4.03 5.46 -27.51
CA PRO A 150 4.67 6.72 -27.85
C PRO A 150 4.68 6.93 -29.36
N TYR A 151 4.63 8.19 -29.81
CA TYR A 151 4.46 8.51 -31.24
C TYR A 151 5.57 7.97 -32.17
N LYS A 152 6.77 7.71 -31.64
CA LYS A 152 7.86 7.08 -32.39
C LYS A 152 7.57 5.61 -32.69
N GLU A 153 7.04 4.87 -31.70
CA GLU A 153 6.67 3.46 -31.89
C GLU A 153 5.46 3.33 -32.80
N ILE A 154 4.49 4.25 -32.70
CA ILE A 154 3.36 4.31 -33.65
C ILE A 154 3.85 4.55 -35.07
N ALA A 155 4.83 5.44 -35.27
CA ALA A 155 5.43 5.72 -36.57
C ALA A 155 6.10 4.46 -37.17
N GLU A 156 6.78 3.67 -36.33
CA GLU A 156 7.36 2.38 -36.72
C GLU A 156 6.28 1.34 -37.07
N ILE A 157 5.26 1.18 -36.22
CA ILE A 157 4.14 0.24 -36.43
C ILE A 157 3.40 0.56 -37.73
N MET A 158 3.11 1.83 -37.99
CA MET A 158 2.37 2.28 -39.17
C MET A 158 3.25 2.45 -40.41
N GLY A 159 4.58 2.31 -40.30
CA GLY A 159 5.50 2.57 -41.41
C GLY A 159 5.44 3.99 -41.96
N THR A 160 5.17 5.00 -41.11
CA THR A 160 5.01 6.40 -41.54
C THR A 160 5.83 7.37 -40.69
N PRO A 161 6.19 8.57 -41.19
CA PRO A 161 6.92 9.54 -40.39
C PRO A 161 6.14 9.99 -39.14
N VAL A 162 6.85 10.33 -38.07
CA VAL A 162 6.26 10.84 -36.81
C VAL A 162 5.35 12.06 -37.04
N GLY A 163 5.71 12.95 -37.97
CA GLY A 163 4.87 14.10 -38.32
C GLY A 163 3.53 13.71 -38.95
N THR A 164 3.49 12.61 -39.70
CA THR A 164 2.25 12.05 -40.27
C THR A 164 1.37 11.46 -39.17
N VAL A 165 1.97 10.75 -38.20
CA VAL A 165 1.26 10.25 -37.02
C VAL A 165 0.60 11.39 -36.25
N MET A 166 1.32 12.48 -35.98
CA MET A 166 0.76 13.66 -35.31
C MET A 166 -0.41 14.27 -36.09
N SER A 167 -0.29 14.42 -37.41
CA SER A 167 -1.38 14.97 -38.24
C SER A 167 -2.61 14.05 -38.28
N ARG A 168 -2.39 12.72 -38.38
CA ARG A 168 -3.45 11.70 -38.36
C ARG A 168 -4.17 11.67 -37.01
N LEU A 169 -3.42 11.73 -35.90
CA LEU A 169 -3.98 11.82 -34.54
C LEU A 169 -4.84 13.06 -34.36
N HIS A 170 -4.35 14.23 -34.76
CA HIS A 170 -5.09 15.47 -34.61
C HIS A 170 -6.42 15.43 -35.37
N ARG A 171 -6.40 14.92 -36.61
CA ARG A 171 -7.62 14.78 -37.43
C ARG A 171 -8.56 13.71 -36.88
N GLY A 172 -8.05 12.55 -36.49
CA GLY A 172 -8.84 11.45 -35.91
C GLY A 172 -9.54 11.89 -34.61
N ARG A 173 -8.81 12.54 -33.69
CA ARG A 173 -9.39 13.10 -32.46
C ARG A 173 -10.44 14.17 -32.74
N LYS A 174 -10.28 14.98 -33.79
CA LYS A 174 -11.29 15.96 -34.20
C LYS A 174 -12.58 15.26 -34.66
N LEU A 175 -12.47 14.26 -35.53
CA LEU A 175 -13.62 13.49 -36.02
C LEU A 175 -14.34 12.78 -34.87
N LEU A 176 -13.61 12.13 -33.95
CA LEU A 176 -14.21 11.49 -32.78
C LEU A 176 -14.92 12.49 -31.87
N ARG A 177 -14.34 13.67 -31.65
CA ARG A 177 -14.95 14.70 -30.81
C ARG A 177 -16.28 15.18 -31.39
N GLU A 178 -16.36 15.31 -32.71
CA GLU A 178 -17.58 15.72 -33.39
C GLU A 178 -18.64 14.60 -33.34
N SER A 179 -18.26 13.33 -33.57
CA SER A 179 -19.20 12.21 -33.55
C SER A 179 -19.68 11.82 -32.15
N LEU A 180 -18.84 11.98 -31.12
CA LEU A 180 -19.14 11.60 -29.73
C LEU A 180 -19.60 12.77 -28.85
N ALA A 181 -19.92 13.93 -29.42
CA ALA A 181 -20.32 15.11 -28.64
C ALA A 181 -21.56 14.84 -27.76
N GLY A 182 -22.59 14.17 -28.33
CA GLY A 182 -23.79 13.79 -27.58
C GLY A 182 -23.51 12.78 -26.47
N TYR A 183 -22.77 11.71 -26.79
CA TYR A 183 -22.31 10.70 -25.83
C TYR A 183 -21.51 11.34 -24.67
N ALA A 184 -20.65 12.31 -24.98
CA ALA A 184 -19.85 13.01 -23.98
C ALA A 184 -20.70 13.86 -23.02
N ILE A 185 -21.81 14.43 -23.48
CA ILE A 185 -22.76 15.14 -22.62
C ILE A 185 -23.53 14.15 -21.73
N GLU A 186 -24.03 13.05 -22.31
CA GLU A 186 -24.79 12.03 -21.58
C GLU A 186 -23.97 11.39 -20.44
N ARG A 187 -22.69 11.10 -20.70
CA ARG A 187 -21.77 10.54 -19.70
C ARG A 187 -21.12 11.59 -18.79
N GLY A 188 -21.42 12.87 -18.98
CA GLY A 188 -20.92 13.97 -18.14
C GLY A 188 -19.45 14.35 -18.36
N PHE A 189 -18.85 13.96 -19.49
CA PHE A 189 -17.51 14.41 -19.90
C PHE A 189 -17.53 15.86 -20.41
N LEU A 190 -18.67 16.33 -20.93
CA LEU A 190 -18.92 17.72 -21.34
C LEU A 190 -20.16 18.26 -20.63
N ALA A 191 -20.17 19.56 -20.30
CA ALA A 191 -21.38 20.23 -19.88
C ALA A 191 -22.33 20.39 -21.09
N ALA A 192 -23.62 20.16 -20.89
CA ALA A 192 -24.63 20.45 -21.92
C ALA A 192 -24.57 21.94 -22.28
N PRO A 193 -24.73 22.31 -23.57
CA PRO A 193 -24.89 23.72 -23.94
C PRO A 193 -26.07 24.29 -23.14
N LEU A 194 -25.86 25.42 -22.48
CA LEU A 194 -26.97 26.19 -21.92
C LEU A 194 -27.84 26.62 -23.11
N ASP A 195 -29.12 26.28 -23.10
CA ASP A 195 -30.08 26.81 -24.06
C ASP A 195 -30.04 28.33 -23.97
N GLU A 196 -29.39 29.00 -24.92
CA GLU A 196 -29.58 30.43 -25.13
C GLU A 196 -31.00 30.58 -25.65
N GLU A 197 -31.92 30.92 -24.74
CA GLU A 197 -33.29 31.32 -25.09
C GLU A 197 -33.24 32.31 -26.26
N GLU A 198 -33.92 31.97 -27.36
CA GLU A 198 -34.18 32.84 -28.50
C GLU A 198 -34.87 34.12 -28.00
N GLY A 199 -34.07 35.15 -27.74
CA GLY A 199 -34.52 36.51 -27.53
C GLY A 199 -34.44 37.31 -28.82
N ALA A 200 -35.48 37.24 -29.67
CA ALA A 200 -35.99 38.35 -30.51
C ALA A 200 -37.25 37.93 -31.31
#